data_AF-V1CLH1-F1
#
_entry.id   AF-V1CLH1-F1
#
_cell.length_a   1.000
_cell.length_b   1.000
_cell.length_c   1.000
_cell.angle_alpha   90.00
_cell.angle_beta   90.00
_cell.angle_gamma   90.00
#
_symmetry.space_group_name_H-M   'P 1'
#
loop_
_entity.id
_entity.type
_entity.pdbx_description
1 polymer ?
#
loop_
_entity_poly.entity_id
_entity_poly.type
_entity_poly.pdbx_seq_one_letter_code
_entity_poly.pdbx_strand_id
1 'polypeptide(L)' 'MTDFWLENRNDTRVTDKETVKQGVGAHYFKAYASASQTKVWLMCENNNFNGETYRITGYWDEETWD' A
#
# COMPACT_ATOMS: atom_id res chain seq x y z
N MET A 1 0.30 -8.97 -10.65
CA MET A 1 -0.28 -8.54 -9.35
C MET A 1 0.82 -7.86 -8.57
N THR A 2 0.49 -6.99 -7.65
CA THR A 2 1.49 -6.27 -6.84
C THR A 2 1.01 -6.28 -5.41
N ASP A 3 1.91 -6.60 -4.49
CA ASP A 3 1.60 -6.49 -3.08
C ASP A 3 1.98 -5.09 -2.59
N PHE A 4 1.13 -4.50 -1.76
CA PHE A 4 1.30 -3.17 -1.19
C PHE A 4 1.21 -3.23 0.33
N TRP A 5 2.00 -2.40 1.01
CA TRP A 5 1.89 -2.17 2.45
C TRP A 5 2.51 -0.83 2.83
N LEU A 6 2.26 -0.39 4.06
CA LEU A 6 2.90 0.78 4.65
C LEU A 6 3.95 0.38 5.67
N GLU A 7 5.05 1.13 5.71
CA GLU A 7 6.07 1.05 6.74
C GLU A 7 6.26 2.38 7.45
N ASN A 8 6.67 2.32 8.72
CA ASN A 8 7.18 3.49 9.44
C ASN A 8 8.70 3.63 9.23
N ARG A 9 9.30 4.65 9.87
CA ARG A 9 10.72 4.99 9.69
C ARG A 9 11.71 3.92 10.16
N ASN A 10 11.22 2.90 10.88
CA ASN A 10 12.01 1.82 11.44
C ASN A 10 11.78 0.52 10.66
N ASP A 11 11.37 0.61 9.39
CA ASP A 11 11.05 -0.53 8.51
C ASP A 11 10.01 -1.49 9.13
N THR A 12 9.14 -0.97 10.00
CA THR A 12 8.09 -1.74 10.64
C THR A 12 6.79 -1.55 9.87
N ARG A 13 6.18 -2.66 9.46
CA ARG A 13 4.91 -2.66 8.75
C ARG A 13 3.77 -2.14 9.63
N VAL A 14 2.98 -1.21 9.10
CA VAL A 14 1.84 -0.56 9.79
C VAL A 14 0.50 -0.72 9.08
N THR A 15 0.44 -1.63 8.10
CA THR A 15 -0.79 -2.16 7.49
C THR A 15 -0.64 -3.67 7.31
N ASP A 16 -1.72 -4.36 6.93
CA ASP A 16 -1.54 -5.66 6.29
C ASP A 16 -0.90 -5.51 4.90
N LYS A 17 -0.41 -6.63 4.37
CA LYS A 17 0.10 -6.69 3.00
C LYS A 17 -1.05 -7.09 2.08
N GLU A 18 -1.31 -6.27 1.06
CA GLU A 18 -2.49 -6.37 0.22
C GLU A 18 -2.13 -6.61 -1.25
N THR A 19 -2.63 -7.71 -1.82
CA THR A 19 -2.37 -8.05 -3.22
C THR A 19 -3.41 -7.41 -4.13
N VAL A 20 -2.98 -6.45 -4.94
CA VAL A 20 -3.85 -5.76 -5.89
C VAL A 20 -3.51 -6.17 -7.33
N LYS A 21 -4.55 -6.43 -8.13
CA LYS A 21 -4.43 -6.64 -9.57
C LYS A 21 -4.64 -5.31 -10.29
N GLN A 22 -3.84 -5.02 -11.30
CA GLN A 22 -4.05 -3.81 -12.10
C GLN A 22 -5.45 -3.76 -12.74
N GLY A 23 -5.96 -2.55 -12.97
CA GLY A 23 -7.20 -2.31 -13.73
C GLY A 23 -8.51 -2.59 -12.96
N VAL A 24 -8.44 -2.82 -11.64
CA VAL A 24 -9.63 -3.14 -10.83
C VAL A 24 -10.18 -1.94 -10.03
N GLY A 25 -9.62 -0.75 -10.23
CA GLY A 25 -10.06 0.49 -9.58
C GLY A 25 -9.27 0.87 -8.33
N ALA A 26 -9.81 1.82 -7.57
CA ALA A 26 -9.21 2.31 -6.32
C ALA A 26 -9.43 1.31 -5.18
N HIS A 27 -8.44 1.19 -4.30
CA HIS A 27 -8.49 0.37 -3.10
C HIS A 27 -8.15 1.22 -1.88
N TYR A 28 -8.85 0.95 -0.77
CA TYR A 28 -8.65 1.62 0.50
C TYR A 28 -8.40 0.55 1.56
N PHE A 29 -7.28 0.66 2.25
CA PHE A 29 -6.87 -0.28 3.29
C PHE A 29 -6.66 0.47 4.60
N LYS A 30 -7.13 -0.11 5.70
CA LYS A 30 -7.03 0.52 7.01
C LYS A 30 -5.63 0.34 7.57
N ALA A 31 -5.01 1.44 7.98
CA ALA A 31 -3.76 1.39 8.72
C ALA A 31 -3.95 0.94 10.17
N TYR A 32 -2.92 0.36 10.76
CA TYR A 32 -2.88 0.07 12.18
C TYR A 32 -2.91 1.38 12.99
N ALA A 33 -3.39 1.32 14.23
CA ALA A 33 -3.42 2.50 15.11
C ALA A 33 -2.03 3.12 15.34
N SER A 34 -0.96 2.32 15.25
CA SER A 34 0.44 2.76 15.34
C SER A 34 0.90 3.63 14.18
N ALA A 35 0.14 3.69 13.07
CA ALA A 35 0.40 4.60 11.96
C ALA A 35 -0.15 6.01 12.19
N SER A 36 -0.98 6.21 13.23
CA SER A 36 -1.64 7.50 13.48
C SER A 36 -0.61 8.62 13.70
N GLN A 37 -0.85 9.77 13.05
CA GLN A 37 -0.02 10.98 13.14
C GLN A 37 1.48 10.72 12.91
N THR A 38 1.79 9.74 12.07
CA THR A 38 3.15 9.26 11.85
C THR A 38 3.47 9.29 10.37
N LYS A 39 4.70 9.69 10.03
CA LYS A 39 5.19 9.60 8.67
C LYS A 39 5.36 8.13 8.28
N VAL A 40 4.74 7.75 7.17
CA VAL A 40 4.79 6.40 6.60
C VAL A 40 5.33 6.44 5.17
N TRP A 41 5.73 5.27 4.67
CA TRP A 41 6.18 5.05 3.30
C TRP A 41 5.34 3.94 2.67
N LEU A 42 4.94 4.15 1.42
CA LEU A 42 4.30 3.13 0.61
C LEU A 42 5.36 2.20 0.04
N MET A 43 5.22 0.92 0.35
CA MET A 43 6.03 -0.15 -0.17
C MET A 43 5.24 -0.93 -1.21
N CYS A 44 5.93 -1.42 -2.23
CA CYS A 44 5.34 -2.31 -3.21
C CYS A 44 6.34 -3.36 -3.70
N GLU A 45 5.88 -4.59 -3.89
CA GLU A 45 6.66 -5.65 -4.53
C GLU A 45 5.88 -6.27 -5.69
N ASN A 46 6.58 -6.54 -6.79
CA ASN A 46 6.00 -7.29 -7.88
C ASN A 46 5.82 -8.75 -7.44
N ASN A 47 4.57 -9.14 -7.22
CA ASN A 47 4.18 -10.51 -6.88
C ASN A 47 3.54 -11.21 -8.10
N ASN A 48 3.94 -10.82 -9.31
CA ASN A 48 3.55 -11.47 -10.55
C ASN A 48 4.67 -12.41 -11.00
N PHE A 49 4.40 -13.72 -11.05
CA PHE A 49 5.31 -14.72 -11.62
C PHE A 49 5.33 -14.69 -13.16
N ASN A 50 5.20 -13.50 -13.77
CA ASN A 50 5.24 -13.31 -15.21
C ASN A 50 6.04 -12.04 -15.58
N GLY A 51 6.50 -11.96 -16.83
CA GLY A 51 7.35 -10.87 -17.31
C GLY A 51 6.62 -9.55 -17.59
N GLU A 52 5.36 -9.40 -17.18
CA GLU A 52 4.61 -8.18 -17.48
C GLU A 52 4.95 -7.06 -16.49
N THR A 53 5.23 -5.87 -17.03
CA THR A 53 5.54 -4.66 -16.27
C THR A 53 4.38 -3.69 -16.37
N TYR A 54 3.98 -3.09 -15.25
CA TYR A 54 2.91 -2.08 -15.23
C TYR A 54 3.29 -0.90 -14.33
N ARG A 55 2.77 0.29 -14.66
CA ARG A 55 3.02 1.51 -13.88
C ARG A 55 1.91 1.69 -12.87
N ILE A 56 2.27 1.79 -11.59
CA ILE A 56 1.32 2.08 -10.51
C ILE A 56 1.46 3.55 -10.12
N THR A 57 0.33 4.21 -9.92
CA THR A 57 0.22 5.56 -9.35
C THR A 57 -0.89 5.55 -8.32
N GLY A 58 -0.70 6.23 -7.19
CA GLY A 58 -1.70 6.38 -6.15
C GLY A 58 -1.46 7.67 -5.38
N TYR A 59 -2.50 8.15 -4.71
CA TYR A 59 -2.42 9.26 -3.78
C TYR A 59 -2.63 8.72 -2.38
N TRP A 60 -1.88 9.26 -1.43
CA TRP A 60 -2.19 9.08 -0.02
C TRP A 60 -3.38 9.97 0.32
N ASP A 61 -4.40 9.39 0.96
CA ASP A 61 -5.52 10.12 1.52
C ASP A 61 -5.60 9.79 3.02
N GLU A 62 -5.37 10.80 3.85
CA GLU A 62 -5.37 10.71 5.31
C GLU A 62 -6.81 10.77 5.88
N GLU A 63 -7.79 11.21 5.08
CA GLU A 63 -9.05 11.77 5.60
C GLU A 63 -10.32 10.96 5.27
N THR A 64 -10.21 9.73 4.74
CA THR A 64 -11.41 8.99 4.30
C THR A 64 -12.16 8.22 5.41
N TRP A 65 -11.76 8.35 6.68
CA TRP A 65 -12.35 7.58 7.79
C TRP A 65 -13.08 8.41 8.85
N ASP A 66 -13.32 9.70 8.59
CA ASP A 66 -14.20 10.55 9.42
C ASP A 66 -15.69 10.19 9.27
#